data_AF-A0A973AS26-F1
#
_entry.id   AF-A0A973AS26-F1
#
_cell.length_a   1.000
_cell.length_b   1.000
_cell.length_c   1.000
_cell.angle_alpha   90.00
_cell.angle_beta   90.00
_cell.angle_gamma   90.00
#
_symmetry.space_group_name_H-M   'P 1'
#
loop_
_entity.id
_entity.type
_entity.pdbx_description
1 polymer ?
#
loop_
_entity_poly.entity_id
_entity_poly.type
_entity_poly.pdbx_seq_one_letter_code
_entity_poly.pdbx_strand_id
1 'polypeptide(L)'
;MAAQSSNTKLNSWVAQWAKVLQPDDVYWCDGSQNEYDMLCGALVKSGTFTKLDEAKRPNSFWAHSDPGDVARVEDRTFICSANKIDA
;
A
#
# COMPACT_ATOMS: atom_id res chain seq x y z
N MET A 1 18.82 -4.59 -2.11
CA MET A 1 17.83 -5.17 -1.17
C MET A 1 17.33 -6.47 -1.75
N ALA A 2 17.00 -7.46 -0.91
CA ALA A 2 16.73 -8.82 -1.37
C ALA A 2 15.45 -8.86 -2.21
N ALA A 3 15.54 -9.33 -3.45
CA ALA A 3 14.41 -9.53 -4.35
C ALA A 3 13.40 -10.59 -3.85
N GLN A 4 13.71 -11.27 -2.73
CA GLN A 4 12.94 -12.37 -2.14
C GLN A 4 13.23 -12.49 -0.63
N SER A 5 12.27 -13.04 0.12
CA SER A 5 12.44 -13.44 1.51
C SER A 5 13.17 -14.80 1.62
N SER A 6 13.80 -15.13 2.75
CA SER A 6 14.24 -16.51 3.02
C SER A 6 13.08 -17.48 3.29
N ASN A 7 11.87 -16.95 3.51
CA ASN A 7 10.68 -17.76 3.74
C ASN A 7 10.08 -18.25 2.40
N THR A 8 10.32 -19.52 2.10
CA THR A 8 9.81 -20.17 0.87
C THR A 8 8.29 -20.12 0.75
N LYS A 9 7.53 -20.22 1.86
CA LYS A 9 6.07 -20.16 1.81
C LYS A 9 5.59 -18.78 1.36
N LEU A 10 6.23 -17.72 1.87
CA LEU A 10 5.92 -16.35 1.49
C LEU A 10 6.22 -16.10 0.00
N ASN A 11 7.39 -16.52 -0.47
CA ASN A 11 7.77 -16.36 -1.88
C ASN A 11 6.80 -17.09 -2.83
N SER A 12 6.39 -18.31 -2.49
CA SER A 12 5.42 -19.08 -3.26
C SER A 12 4.05 -18.38 -3.30
N TRP A 13 3.60 -17.80 -2.20
CA TRP A 13 2.36 -17.05 -2.13
C TRP A 13 2.39 -15.77 -2.99
N VAL A 14 3.49 -14.99 -2.93
CA VAL A 14 3.68 -13.82 -3.80
C VAL A 14 3.68 -14.23 -5.27
N ALA A 15 4.39 -15.30 -5.63
CA ALA A 15 4.43 -15.81 -7.00
C ALA A 15 3.05 -16.29 -7.51
N GLN A 16 2.23 -16.87 -6.62
CA GLN A 16 0.87 -17.25 -6.95
C GLN A 16 0.03 -16.02 -7.31
N TRP A 17 0.05 -14.97 -6.51
CA TRP A 17 -0.74 -13.76 -6.76
C TRP A 17 -0.22 -12.94 -7.93
N ALA A 18 1.10 -12.88 -8.13
CA ALA A 18 1.69 -12.22 -9.31
C ALA A 18 1.20 -12.83 -10.63
N LYS A 19 0.94 -14.15 -10.68
CA LYS A 19 0.33 -14.80 -11.85
C LYS A 19 -1.11 -14.36 -12.11
N VAL A 20 -1.87 -14.05 -11.05
CA VAL A 20 -3.28 -13.63 -11.15
C VAL A 20 -3.40 -12.15 -11.46
N LEU A 21 -2.64 -11.31 -10.74
CA LEU A 21 -2.71 -9.85 -10.83
C LEU A 21 -1.88 -9.28 -11.99
N GLN A 22 -0.90 -10.04 -12.48
CA GLN A 22 0.01 -9.67 -13.58
C GLN A 22 0.58 -8.24 -13.45
N PRO A 23 1.21 -7.89 -12.31
CA PRO A 23 1.79 -6.57 -12.14
C PRO A 23 3.01 -6.39 -13.07
N ASP A 24 3.31 -5.14 -13.43
CA ASP A 24 4.53 -4.81 -14.19
C ASP A 24 5.80 -5.18 -13.40
N ASP A 25 5.78 -4.96 -12.07
CA ASP A 25 6.89 -5.29 -11.18
C ASP A 25 6.40 -5.61 -9.75
N VAL A 26 7.23 -6.36 -9.01
CA VAL A 26 7.03 -6.64 -7.58
C VAL A 26 8.16 -5.98 -6.78
N TYR A 27 7.79 -5.01 -5.95
CA TYR A 27 8.71 -4.29 -5.08
C TYR A 27 8.55 -4.75 -3.62
N TRP A 28 9.66 -5.11 -2.97
CA TRP A 28 9.68 -5.53 -1.56
C TRP A 28 10.08 -4.35 -0.68
N CYS A 29 9.13 -3.83 0.10
CA CYS A 29 9.37 -2.69 0.97
C CYS A 29 10.31 -3.04 2.12
N ASP A 30 11.33 -2.21 2.34
CA ASP A 30 12.30 -2.35 3.44
C ASP A 30 12.03 -1.40 4.62
N GLY A 31 11.16 -0.41 4.43
CA GLY A 31 10.78 0.58 5.44
C GLY A 31 11.87 1.62 5.76
N SER A 32 12.91 1.72 4.94
CA SER A 32 13.99 2.71 5.13
C SER A 32 13.52 4.13 4.82
N GLN A 33 14.25 5.12 5.34
CA GLN A 33 13.98 6.54 5.03
C GLN A 33 14.13 6.82 3.53
N ASN A 34 15.12 6.20 2.88
CA ASN A 34 15.33 6.36 1.43
C ASN A 34 14.15 5.83 0.63
N GLU A 35 13.57 4.70 1.05
CA GLU A 35 12.36 4.15 0.45
C GLU A 35 11.16 5.08 0.65
N TYR A 36 10.98 5.58 1.87
CA TYR A 36 9.93 6.54 2.17
C TYR A 36 10.03 7.80 1.29
N ASP A 37 11.22 8.39 1.19
CA ASP A 37 11.46 9.60 0.39
C ASP A 37 11.22 9.34 -1.10
N MET A 38 11.64 8.17 -1.61
CA MET A 38 11.44 7.75 -2.99
C MET A 38 9.96 7.57 -3.33
N LEU A 39 9.19 6.88 -2.48
CA LEU A 39 7.76 6.65 -2.67
C LEU A 39 6.96 7.95 -2.53
N CYS A 40 7.24 8.78 -1.52
CA CYS A 40 6.57 10.08 -1.36
C CYS A 40 6.88 11.02 -2.53
N GLY A 41 8.13 11.01 -3.03
CA GLY A 41 8.50 11.75 -4.23
C GLY A 41 7.72 11.29 -5.47
N ALA A 42 7.55 9.98 -5.65
CA ALA A 42 6.73 9.42 -6.73
C ALA A 42 5.25 9.85 -6.62
N LEU A 43 4.68 9.84 -5.41
CA LEU A 43 3.30 10.26 -5.15
C LEU A 43 3.07 11.76 -5.35
N VAL A 44 4.07 12.60 -5.07
CA VAL A 44 4.01 14.03 -5.42
C VAL A 44 4.04 14.20 -6.94
N LYS A 45 4.92 13.46 -7.63
CA LYS A 45 5.02 13.51 -9.09
C LYS A 45 3.74 13.03 -9.79
N SER A 46 3.03 12.05 -9.23
CA SER A 46 1.75 11.57 -9.77
C SER A 46 0.58 12.52 -9.48
N GLY A 47 0.74 13.50 -8.60
CA GLY A 47 -0.31 14.40 -8.13
C GLY A 47 -1.19 13.81 -7.03
N THR A 48 -0.90 12.61 -6.54
CA THR A 48 -1.59 12.00 -5.39
C THR A 48 -1.30 12.78 -4.11
N PHE A 49 -0.05 13.23 -3.94
CA PHE A 49 0.38 14.06 -2.82
C PHE A 49 0.69 15.49 -3.23
N THR A 50 0.40 16.42 -2.34
CA THR A 50 0.94 17.78 -2.34
C THR A 50 1.89 17.93 -1.16
N LYS A 51 3.14 18.28 -1.42
CA LYS A 51 4.13 18.54 -0.37
C LYS A 51 3.75 19.81 0.40
N LEU A 52 3.75 19.74 1.73
CA LEU A 52 3.41 20.86 2.59
C LEU A 52 4.61 21.80 2.80
N ASP A 53 4.32 22.96 3.37
CA ASP A 53 5.32 23.97 3.75
C ASP A 53 6.29 23.38 4.78
N GLU A 54 7.54 23.16 4.36
CA GLU A 54 8.59 22.54 5.18
C GLU A 54 8.93 23.34 6.44
N ALA A 55 8.76 24.67 6.44
CA ALA A 55 9.04 25.48 7.62
C ALA A 55 7.98 25.29 8.70
N LYS A 56 6.76 24.90 8.33
CA LYS A 56 5.64 24.70 9.25
C LYS A 56 5.39 23.24 9.59
N ARG A 57 5.53 22.37 8.60
CA ARG A 57 5.21 20.94 8.65
C ARG A 57 6.26 20.18 7.84
N PRO A 58 7.47 20.02 8.39
CA PRO A 58 8.54 19.32 7.72
C PRO A 58 8.13 17.88 7.39
N ASN A 59 8.60 17.38 6.24
CA ASN A 59 8.32 16.02 5.77
C ASN A 59 6.83 15.63 5.83
N SER A 60 5.95 16.54 5.44
CA SER A 60 4.49 16.34 5.50
C SER A 60 3.83 16.51 4.13
N PHE A 61 2.77 15.74 3.90
CA PHE A 61 2.06 15.69 2.62
C PHE A 61 0.55 15.78 2.83
N TRP A 62 -0.15 16.34 1.86
CA TRP A 62 -1.61 16.34 1.78
C TRP A 62 -2.08 15.50 0.60
N ALA A 63 -3.07 14.64 0.84
CA ALA A 63 -3.74 13.84 -0.18
C ALA A 63 -5.23 14.15 -0.15
N HIS A 64 -5.86 14.15 -1.32
CA HIS A 64 -7.28 14.37 -1.47
C HIS A 64 -7.86 13.20 -2.25
N SER A 65 -8.62 12.34 -1.57
CA SER A 65 -9.20 11.13 -2.18
C SER A 65 -10.38 11.45 -3.09
N ASP A 66 -10.83 10.45 -3.83
CA ASP A 66 -12.08 10.52 -4.57
C ASP A 66 -13.26 10.74 -3.59
N PRO A 67 -14.23 11.63 -3.88
CA PRO A 67 -15.39 11.85 -3.02
C PRO A 67 -16.22 10.59 -2.71
N GLY A 68 -16.15 9.57 -3.56
CA GLY A 68 -16.78 8.27 -3.35
C GLY A 68 -16.04 7.32 -2.41
N ASP A 69 -14.78 7.62 -2.07
CA ASP A 69 -13.93 6.80 -1.20
C ASP A 69 -13.30 7.67 -0.09
N VAL A 70 -14.16 8.04 0.86
CA VAL A 70 -13.82 8.96 1.97
C VAL A 70 -13.97 8.33 3.35
N ALA A 71 -14.60 7.16 3.42
CA ALA A 71 -14.93 6.49 4.66
C ALA A 71 -15.06 4.97 4.46
N ARG A 72 -15.06 4.24 5.59
CA ARG A 72 -15.31 2.79 5.57
C ARG A 72 -16.69 2.47 5.00
N VAL A 73 -16.78 1.42 4.21
CA VAL A 73 -18.01 0.92 3.57
C VAL A 73 -18.48 -0.32 4.33
N GLU A 74 -19.19 -0.12 5.43
CA GLU A 74 -19.54 -1.20 6.38
C GLU A 74 -20.46 -2.26 5.75
N ASP A 75 -21.33 -1.87 4.81
CA ASP A 75 -22.21 -2.78 4.05
C ASP A 75 -21.47 -3.69 3.05
N ARG A 76 -20.20 -3.37 2.75
CA ARG A 76 -19.29 -4.20 1.94
C ARG A 76 -18.11 -4.74 2.74
N THR A 77 -18.19 -4.72 4.07
CA THR A 77 -17.23 -5.33 4.96
C THR A 77 -17.81 -6.62 5.53
N PHE A 78 -17.12 -7.73 5.37
CA PHE A 78 -17.63 -9.06 5.70
C PHE A 78 -16.78 -9.76 6.74
N ILE A 79 -17.43 -10.46 7.67
CA ILE A 79 -16.80 -11.49 8.51
C ILE A 79 -17.07 -12.84 7.86
N CYS A 80 -16.05 -13.43 7.23
CA CYS A 80 -16.15 -14.67 6.47
C CYS A 80 -15.75 -15.90 7.31
N SER A 81 -16.45 -16.14 8.43
CA SER A 81 -16.27 -17.34 9.26
C SER A 81 -16.79 -18.60 8.57
N ALA A 82 -16.37 -19.78 9.05
CA ALA A 82 -16.89 -21.05 8.54
C ALA A 82 -18.39 -21.22 8.83
N ASN A 83 -18.85 -20.79 10.02
CA ASN A 83 -20.26 -20.78 10.38
C ASN A 83 -20.74 -19.38 10.70
N LYS A 84 -21.97 -19.07 10.28
CA LYS A 84 -22.60 -17.76 10.49
C LYS A 84 -22.68 -17.32 11.96
N ILE A 85 -22.71 -18.25 12.92
CA ILE A 85 -22.79 -17.94 14.36
C ILE A 85 -21.47 -17.43 14.95
N ASP A 86 -20.35 -17.67 14.27
CA ASP A 86 -19.01 -17.24 14.68
C ASP A 86 -18.66 -15.83 14.16
N ALA A 87 -19.59 -15.20 13.44
CA ALA A 87 -19.50 -13.86 12.87
C ALA A 87 -20.43 -12.90 13.60
#